data_AF-A0A444U9D0-F1
#
_entry.id   AF-A0A444U9D0-F1
#
_cell.length_a   1.000
_cell.length_b   1.000
_cell.length_c   1.000
_cell.angle_alpha   90.00
_cell.angle_beta   90.00
_cell.angle_gamma   90.00
#
_symmetry.space_group_name_H-M   'P 1'
#
loop_
_entity.id
_entity.type
_entity.pdbx_description
1 polymer ?
#
loop_
_entity_poly.entity_id
_entity_poly.type
_entity_poly.pdbx_seq_one_letter_code
_entity_poly.pdbx_strand_id
1 'polypeptide(L)'
;MSSSRKQNLKSLMLQIAKQELQKEEEERVAEKENYMAEHCPELSLGSSIQELQDLCKQLNGKIDSIDEERYDLEAKVKKNNKDIDDLKQKVFDLKGKFKKPVLRKVRMSADAMLQALLGSKHKVSMDLRANLKQVKKEEKESLMLQIAKAEIEKEESERAAEKLSYLNEKCPPLSLGSGLKELQDLCKELHGKIDVVDEERYDLESKAKKSTKEIEDLKQKVFDLKGKFKKPVLRKVRMSADAMLQALLGSKHKVSMDLRANLKQVKKEEKEKDICEVGDWRKNIEDKAGMEGRKKMFESEA
;
A
#
# COMPACT_ATOMS: atom_id res chain seq x y z
N MET A 1 30.62 30.70 -17.14
CA MET A 1 29.68 30.51 -18.26
C MET A 1 28.42 31.33 -18.03
N SER A 2 28.19 32.38 -18.83
CA SER A 2 26.96 33.19 -18.80
C SER A 2 25.71 32.33 -19.05
N SER A 3 24.57 32.70 -18.46
CA SER A 3 23.28 32.04 -18.67
C SER A 3 22.90 31.99 -20.16
N SER A 4 23.15 33.09 -20.89
CA SER A 4 22.88 33.18 -22.33
C SER A 4 23.69 32.16 -23.14
N ARG A 5 25.00 32.02 -22.85
CA ARG A 5 25.85 31.01 -23.52
C ARG A 5 25.38 29.58 -23.23
N LYS A 6 24.90 29.29 -22.02
CA LYS A 6 24.35 27.96 -21.67
C LYS A 6 23.06 27.66 -22.44
N GLN A 7 22.18 28.65 -22.61
CA GLN A 7 20.95 28.49 -23.37
C GLN A 7 21.22 28.27 -24.86
N ASN A 8 22.14 29.04 -25.45
CA ASN A 8 22.53 28.88 -26.85
C ASN A 8 23.12 27.48 -27.11
N LEU A 9 24.01 27.00 -26.23
CA LEU A 9 24.57 25.65 -26.34
C LEU A 9 23.49 24.56 -26.22
N LYS A 10 22.55 24.69 -25.28
CA LYS A 10 21.43 23.73 -25.17
C LYS A 10 20.58 23.70 -26.43
N SER A 11 20.27 24.88 -26.99
CA SER A 11 19.50 24.97 -28.24
C SER A 11 20.21 24.26 -29.38
N LEU A 12 21.52 24.48 -29.52
CA LEU A 12 22.33 23.87 -30.58
C LEU A 12 22.44 22.34 -30.39
N MET A 13 22.61 21.86 -29.16
CA MET A 13 22.59 20.42 -28.86
C MET A 13 21.25 19.77 -29.21
N LEU A 14 20.13 20.41 -28.87
CA LEU A 14 18.81 19.89 -29.21
C LEU A 14 18.55 19.88 -30.72
N GLN A 15 19.07 20.88 -31.44
CA GLN A 15 18.95 20.95 -32.89
C GLN A 15 19.74 19.82 -33.57
N ILE A 16 20.98 19.57 -33.15
CA ILE A 16 21.79 18.46 -33.65
C ILE A 16 21.14 17.12 -33.30
N ALA A 17 20.71 16.92 -32.05
CA ALA A 17 20.06 15.69 -31.63
C ALA A 17 18.78 15.40 -32.45
N LYS A 18 18.02 16.44 -32.81
CA LYS A 18 16.85 16.28 -33.68
C LYS A 18 17.25 15.83 -35.09
N GLN A 19 18.32 16.40 -35.65
CA GLN A 19 18.81 16.03 -36.98
C GLN A 19 19.35 14.59 -37.01
N GLU A 20 20.11 14.19 -35.99
CA GLU A 20 20.62 12.81 -35.86
C GLU A 20 19.47 11.80 -35.73
N LEU A 21 18.43 12.12 -34.96
CA LEU A 21 17.26 11.26 -34.80
C LEU A 21 16.46 11.12 -36.10
N GLN A 22 16.39 12.18 -36.92
CA GLN A 22 15.80 12.11 -38.25
C GLN A 22 16.62 11.22 -39.19
N LYS A 23 17.95 11.38 -39.19
CA LYS A 23 18.86 10.55 -40.00
C LYS A 23 18.76 9.07 -39.61
N GLU A 24 18.71 8.76 -38.31
CA GLU A 24 18.53 7.40 -37.81
C GLU A 24 17.18 6.80 -38.23
N GLU A 25 16.10 7.59 -38.26
CA GLU A 25 14.81 7.13 -38.78
C GLU A 25 14.88 6.79 -40.28
N GLU A 26 15.53 7.65 -41.08
CA GLU A 26 15.73 7.41 -42.51
C GLU A 26 16.55 6.13 -42.76
N GLU A 27 17.65 5.94 -42.01
CA GLU A 27 18.48 4.73 -42.08
C GLU A 27 17.69 3.47 -41.69
N ARG A 28 16.86 3.54 -40.64
CA ARG A 28 16.02 2.42 -40.19
C ARG A 28 14.96 2.03 -41.21
N VAL A 29 14.37 3.02 -41.90
CA VAL A 29 13.42 2.77 -42.98
C VAL A 29 14.12 2.10 -44.17
N ALA A 30 15.28 2.61 -44.57
CA ALA A 30 16.07 2.02 -45.65
C ALA A 30 16.52 0.59 -45.33
N GLU A 31 16.98 0.33 -44.10
CA GLU A 31 17.36 -1.01 -43.64
C GLU A 31 16.16 -1.97 -43.66
N LYS A 32 14.98 -1.50 -43.24
CA LYS A 32 13.74 -2.27 -43.34
C LYS A 32 13.38 -2.60 -44.79
N GLU A 33 13.49 -1.64 -45.70
CA GLU A 33 13.23 -1.86 -47.13
C GLU A 33 14.19 -2.89 -47.73
N ASN A 34 15.49 -2.77 -47.43
CA ASN A 34 16.52 -3.73 -47.86
C ASN A 34 16.23 -5.13 -47.31
N TYR A 35 15.89 -5.25 -46.02
CA TYR A 35 15.54 -6.52 -45.40
C TYR A 35 14.32 -7.17 -46.08
N MET A 36 13.28 -6.38 -46.36
CA MET A 36 12.08 -6.86 -47.04
C MET A 36 12.38 -7.30 -48.48
N ALA A 37 13.25 -6.60 -49.21
CA ALA A 37 13.64 -6.98 -50.56
C ALA A 37 14.39 -8.33 -50.60
N GLU A 38 15.20 -8.62 -49.58
CA GLU A 38 15.93 -9.89 -49.46
C GLU A 38 15.04 -11.06 -49.03
N HIS A 39 14.14 -10.83 -48.07
CA HIS A 39 13.36 -11.91 -47.41
C HIS A 39 11.97 -12.11 -48.03
N CYS A 40 11.42 -11.10 -48.70
CA CYS A 40 10.14 -11.15 -49.38
C CYS A 40 10.23 -10.39 -50.72
N PRO A 41 10.99 -10.92 -51.70
CA PRO A 41 11.10 -10.31 -53.01
C PRO A 41 9.76 -10.36 -53.77
N GLU A 42 9.64 -9.53 -54.81
CA GLU A 42 8.46 -9.54 -55.67
C GLU A 42 8.17 -10.94 -56.23
N LEU A 43 6.90 -11.35 -56.14
CA LEU A 43 6.46 -12.66 -56.58
C LEU A 43 6.55 -12.79 -58.10
N SER A 44 7.38 -13.73 -58.56
CA SER A 44 7.39 -14.17 -59.96
C SER A 44 6.36 -15.29 -60.13
N LEU A 45 5.31 -15.02 -60.91
CA LEU A 45 4.28 -16.01 -61.23
C LEU A 45 4.81 -17.00 -62.28
N GLY A 46 4.74 -18.29 -61.98
CA GLY A 46 5.08 -19.36 -62.92
C GLY A 46 4.19 -19.34 -64.16
N SER A 47 4.69 -19.89 -65.26
CA SER A 47 3.96 -19.91 -66.54
C SER A 47 3.01 -21.10 -66.65
N SER A 48 3.21 -22.13 -65.83
CA SER A 48 2.40 -23.35 -65.83
C SER A 48 1.53 -23.47 -64.57
N ILE A 49 0.42 -24.19 -64.68
CA ILE A 49 -0.50 -24.45 -63.56
C ILE A 49 0.21 -25.22 -62.44
N GLN A 50 1.11 -26.14 -62.78
CA GLN A 50 1.86 -26.93 -61.81
C GLN A 50 2.83 -26.04 -61.00
N GLU A 51 3.58 -25.16 -61.67
CA GLU A 51 4.47 -24.18 -60.99
C GLU A 51 3.68 -23.27 -60.05
N LEU A 52 2.50 -22.82 -60.45
CA LEU A 52 1.64 -21.99 -59.60
C LEU A 52 1.11 -22.76 -58.38
N GLN A 53 0.71 -24.02 -58.54
CA GLN A 53 0.27 -24.85 -57.43
C GLN A 53 1.39 -25.11 -56.42
N ASP A 54 2.60 -25.37 -56.90
CA ASP A 54 3.76 -25.63 -56.03
C ASP A 54 4.22 -24.35 -55.33
N LEU A 55 4.19 -23.19 -56.01
CA LEU A 55 4.44 -21.88 -55.40
C LEU A 55 3.43 -21.58 -54.28
N CYS A 56 2.13 -21.81 -54.50
CA CYS A 56 1.10 -21.61 -53.48
C CYS A 56 1.32 -22.47 -52.23
N LYS A 57 1.70 -23.75 -52.41
CA LYS A 57 2.03 -24.64 -51.28
C LYS A 57 3.26 -24.17 -50.52
N GLN A 58 4.30 -23.73 -51.23
CA GLN A 58 5.52 -23.19 -50.62
C GLN A 58 5.25 -21.90 -49.84
N LEU A 59 4.44 -20.98 -50.39
CA LEU A 59 4.05 -19.75 -49.71
C LEU A 59 3.23 -20.04 -48.45
N ASN A 60 2.29 -20.99 -48.51
CA ASN A 60 1.50 -21.36 -47.33
C ASN A 60 2.40 -21.88 -46.20
N GLY A 61 3.33 -22.80 -46.50
CA GLY A 61 4.27 -23.30 -45.48
C GLY A 61 5.20 -22.21 -44.93
N LYS A 62 5.64 -21.26 -45.77
CA LYS A 62 6.43 -20.10 -45.31
C LYS A 62 5.63 -19.16 -44.43
N ILE A 63 4.35 -18.93 -44.74
CA ILE A 63 3.45 -18.11 -43.91
C ILE A 63 3.34 -18.72 -42.51
N ASP A 64 3.12 -20.03 -42.42
CA ASP A 64 3.01 -20.72 -41.12
C ASP A 64 4.29 -20.54 -40.27
N SER A 65 5.47 -20.74 -40.86
CA SER A 65 6.75 -20.51 -40.15
C SER A 65 6.95 -19.05 -39.74
N ILE A 66 6.68 -18.09 -40.62
CA ILE A 66 6.85 -16.66 -40.33
C ILE A 66 5.87 -16.20 -39.24
N ASP A 67 4.65 -16.74 -39.23
CA ASP A 67 3.65 -16.41 -38.22
C ASP A 67 4.04 -16.91 -36.82
N GLU A 68 4.67 -18.09 -36.74
CA GLU A 68 5.26 -18.60 -35.50
C GLU A 68 6.41 -17.70 -35.01
N GLU A 69 7.35 -17.34 -35.90
CA GLU A 69 8.46 -16.43 -35.56
C GLU A 69 7.94 -15.04 -35.14
N ARG A 70 6.92 -14.51 -35.84
CA ARG A 70 6.27 -13.24 -35.49
C ARG A 70 5.66 -13.31 -34.10
N TYR A 71 5.00 -14.40 -33.75
CA TYR A 71 4.40 -14.60 -32.43
C TYR A 71 5.46 -14.56 -31.32
N ASP A 72 6.58 -15.26 -31.50
CA ASP A 72 7.68 -15.29 -30.54
C ASP A 72 8.36 -13.92 -30.39
N LEU A 73 8.58 -13.21 -31.49
CA LEU A 73 9.11 -11.85 -31.47
C LEU A 73 8.16 -10.90 -30.74
N GLU A 74 6.85 -11.00 -31.00
CA GLU A 74 5.84 -10.19 -30.32
C GLU A 74 5.82 -10.49 -28.80
N ALA A 75 5.93 -11.75 -28.40
CA ALA A 75 6.02 -12.15 -27.00
C ALA A 75 7.25 -11.55 -26.30
N LYS A 76 8.41 -11.54 -26.97
CA LYS A 76 9.64 -10.90 -26.47
C LYS A 76 9.45 -9.39 -26.29
N VAL A 77 8.86 -8.71 -27.27
CA VAL A 77 8.56 -7.26 -27.18
C VAL A 77 7.60 -6.96 -26.04
N LYS A 78 6.53 -7.76 -25.88
CA LYS A 78 5.58 -7.64 -24.76
C LYS A 78 6.27 -7.78 -23.40
N LYS A 79 7.18 -8.75 -23.26
CA LYS A 79 7.97 -8.94 -22.04
C LYS A 79 8.84 -7.72 -21.75
N ASN A 80 9.58 -7.22 -22.74
CA ASN A 80 10.43 -6.04 -22.58
C ASN A 80 9.62 -4.80 -22.19
N ASN A 81 8.45 -4.59 -22.81
CA ASN A 81 7.56 -3.47 -22.45
C ASN A 81 7.08 -3.57 -21.00
N LYS A 82 6.70 -4.77 -20.56
CA LYS A 82 6.30 -5.01 -19.17
C LYS A 82 7.44 -4.70 -18.19
N ASP A 83 8.65 -5.18 -18.48
CA ASP A 83 9.84 -4.91 -17.67
C ASP A 83 10.16 -3.41 -17.61
N ILE A 84 10.05 -2.70 -18.74
CA ILE A 84 10.22 -1.24 -18.80
C ILE A 84 9.19 -0.53 -17.92
N ASP A 85 7.92 -0.94 -17.95
CA ASP A 85 6.88 -0.30 -17.15
C ASP A 85 7.05 -0.57 -15.66
N ASP A 86 7.44 -1.79 -15.28
CA ASP A 86 7.80 -2.13 -13.90
C ASP A 86 9.00 -1.31 -13.41
N LEU A 87 10.02 -1.13 -14.26
CA LEU A 87 11.18 -0.30 -13.95
C LEU A 87 10.82 1.19 -13.85
N LYS A 88 9.98 1.71 -14.74
CA LYS A 88 9.46 3.10 -14.64
C LYS A 88 8.73 3.30 -13.33
N GLN A 89 7.92 2.34 -12.90
CA GLN A 89 7.20 2.39 -11.63
C GLN A 89 8.17 2.38 -10.44
N LYS A 90 9.19 1.51 -10.46
CA LYS A 90 10.26 1.49 -9.44
C LYS A 90 11.02 2.82 -9.40
N VAL A 91 11.39 3.38 -10.55
CA VAL A 91 12.04 4.70 -10.64
C VAL A 91 11.14 5.80 -10.08
N PHE A 92 9.85 5.76 -10.36
CA PHE A 92 8.88 6.71 -9.82
C PHE A 92 8.80 6.63 -8.29
N ASP A 93 8.85 5.43 -7.73
CA ASP A 93 8.85 5.20 -6.28
C ASP A 93 10.16 5.65 -5.61
N LEU A 94 11.30 5.38 -6.25
CA LEU A 94 12.63 5.77 -5.76
C LEU A 94 12.92 7.27 -5.88
N LYS A 95 12.45 7.95 -6.94
CA LYS A 95 12.62 9.40 -7.13
C LYS A 95 11.90 10.23 -6.05
N GLY A 96 11.12 9.56 -5.19
CA GLY A 96 10.47 10.13 -4.02
C GLY A 96 9.16 10.78 -4.41
N LYS A 97 8.05 10.19 -3.95
CA LYS A 97 6.68 10.58 -4.28
C LYS A 97 6.21 11.94 -3.70
N PHE A 98 7.14 12.85 -3.41
CA PHE A 98 6.86 14.13 -2.80
C PHE A 98 7.37 15.29 -3.66
N LYS A 99 6.45 16.06 -4.25
CA LYS A 99 6.75 17.46 -4.52
C LYS A 99 7.05 18.14 -3.18
N LYS A 100 8.20 18.80 -3.04
CA LYS A 100 8.55 19.58 -1.84
C LYS A 100 7.46 20.65 -1.67
N PRO A 101 6.63 20.61 -0.60
CA PRO A 101 5.57 21.60 -0.45
C PRO A 101 6.20 22.99 -0.26
N VAL A 102 5.63 24.01 -0.88
CA VAL A 102 6.02 25.39 -0.59
C VAL A 102 5.66 25.67 0.87
N LEU A 103 6.67 25.96 1.69
CA LEU A 103 6.50 26.23 3.12
C LEU A 103 5.62 27.48 3.30
N ARG A 104 4.43 27.32 3.90
CA ARG A 104 3.60 28.47 4.29
C ARG A 104 4.13 29.08 5.59
N LYS A 105 4.33 30.40 5.61
CA LYS A 105 4.57 31.15 6.85
C LYS A 105 3.25 31.25 7.61
N VAL A 106 3.15 30.61 8.77
CA VAL A 106 1.96 30.65 9.63
C VAL A 106 2.32 31.45 10.88
N ARG A 107 1.51 32.47 11.23
CA ARG A 107 1.60 33.17 12.52
C ARG A 107 0.95 32.28 13.60
N MET A 108 1.28 32.47 14.87
CA MET A 108 0.68 31.69 15.96
C MET A 108 -0.86 31.73 15.88
N SER A 109 -1.51 30.60 16.16
CA SER A 109 -2.98 30.55 16.24
C SER A 109 -3.46 31.30 17.49
N ALA A 110 -4.70 31.78 17.45
CA ALA A 110 -5.35 32.41 18.61
C ALA A 110 -5.31 31.49 19.83
N ASP A 111 -5.60 30.20 19.65
CA ASP A 111 -5.56 29.19 20.73
C ASP A 111 -4.17 29.04 21.37
N ALA A 112 -3.10 29.08 20.56
CA ALA A 112 -1.73 29.00 21.09
C ALA A 112 -1.33 30.27 21.86
N MET A 113 -1.82 31.44 21.43
CA MET A 113 -1.62 32.69 22.16
C MET A 113 -2.43 32.73 23.46
N LEU A 114 -3.68 32.27 23.45
CA LEU A 114 -4.53 32.22 24.63
C LEU A 114 -4.01 31.24 25.68
N GLN A 115 -3.54 30.06 25.26
CA GLN A 115 -2.95 29.08 26.16
C GLN A 115 -1.65 29.61 26.81
N ALA A 116 -0.84 30.37 26.07
CA ALA A 116 0.39 30.98 26.60
C ALA A 116 0.13 32.14 27.56
N LEU A 117 -0.94 32.93 27.34
CA LEU A 117 -1.26 34.10 28.16
C LEU A 117 -2.11 33.77 29.39
N LEU A 118 -3.03 32.81 29.29
CA LEU A 118 -4.06 32.54 30.30
C LEU A 118 -3.88 31.20 31.03
N GLY A 119 -2.89 30.40 30.62
CA GLY A 119 -2.59 29.10 31.21
C GLY A 119 -3.74 28.09 31.04
N SER A 120 -3.77 27.07 31.91
CA SER A 120 -4.75 25.97 31.84
C SER A 120 -6.19 26.36 32.17
N LYS A 121 -6.44 27.57 32.68
CA LYS A 121 -7.78 28.04 33.08
C LYS A 121 -8.71 28.28 31.89
N HIS A 122 -8.19 28.43 30.66
CA HIS A 122 -9.00 28.63 29.45
C HIS A 122 -8.59 27.63 28.36
N LYS A 123 -8.85 26.34 28.60
CA LYS A 123 -8.75 25.30 27.57
C LYS A 123 -10.09 25.15 26.84
N VAL A 124 -10.54 26.23 26.21
CA VAL A 124 -11.69 26.17 25.29
C VAL A 124 -11.12 25.92 23.91
N SER A 125 -11.24 24.69 23.40
CA SER A 125 -10.98 24.43 22.00
C SER A 125 -12.03 25.19 21.19
N MET A 126 -11.61 26.11 20.32
CA MET A 126 -12.50 26.79 19.37
C MET A 126 -12.90 25.86 18.20
N ASP A 127 -12.60 24.56 18.29
CA ASP A 127 -13.05 23.59 17.29
C ASP A 127 -14.57 23.42 17.38
N LEU A 128 -15.28 23.89 16.35
CA LEU A 128 -16.72 23.67 16.16
C LEU A 128 -17.14 22.19 16.33
N ARG A 129 -16.23 21.24 16.07
CA ARG A 129 -16.49 19.80 16.25
C ARG A 129 -16.50 19.33 17.69
N ALA A 130 -15.76 19.98 18.59
CA ALA A 130 -15.63 19.54 19.96
C ALA A 130 -16.92 19.79 20.78
N ASN A 131 -17.75 20.75 20.35
CA ASN A 131 -19.02 21.11 20.99
C ASN A 131 -20.25 20.39 20.37
N LEU A 132 -20.06 19.55 19.35
CA LEU A 132 -21.14 18.73 18.81
C LEU A 132 -21.35 17.50 19.72
N LYS A 133 -22.57 17.30 20.23
CA LYS A 133 -22.91 16.13 21.05
C LYS A 133 -22.61 14.83 20.27
N GLN A 134 -21.68 14.00 20.77
CA GLN A 134 -21.52 12.61 20.33
C GLN A 134 -22.74 11.80 20.80
N VAL A 135 -23.79 11.72 19.99
CA VAL A 135 -24.96 10.87 20.27
C VAL A 135 -24.85 9.57 19.47
N LYS A 136 -24.81 8.42 20.15
CA LYS A 136 -25.18 7.06 19.68
C LYS A 136 -24.79 6.66 18.25
N LYS A 137 -23.59 7.05 17.80
CA LYS A 137 -23.11 6.66 16.47
C LYS A 137 -22.74 5.16 16.42
N GLU A 138 -22.13 4.68 17.50
CA GLU A 138 -21.66 3.30 17.65
C GLU A 138 -22.81 2.28 17.68
N GLU A 139 -23.93 2.59 18.35
CA GLU A 139 -25.13 1.72 18.38
C GLU A 139 -25.79 1.57 16.99
N LYS A 140 -25.75 2.60 16.16
CA LYS A 140 -26.30 2.55 14.78
C LYS A 140 -25.36 1.80 13.84
N GLU A 141 -24.06 2.00 13.98
CA GLU A 141 -23.05 1.28 13.21
C GLU A 141 -23.08 -0.23 13.53
N SER A 142 -23.24 -0.61 14.79
CA SER A 142 -23.36 -2.03 15.17
C SER A 142 -24.61 -2.70 14.61
N LEU A 143 -25.77 -2.02 14.66
CA LEU A 143 -27.01 -2.52 14.05
C LEU A 143 -26.89 -2.67 12.53
N MET A 144 -26.27 -1.71 11.84
CA MET A 144 -26.04 -1.83 10.38
C MET A 144 -25.14 -3.01 10.04
N LEU A 145 -24.08 -3.26 10.81
CA LEU A 145 -23.20 -4.41 10.60
C LEU A 145 -23.90 -5.74 10.85
N GLN A 146 -24.78 -5.82 11.85
CA GLN A 146 -25.57 -7.02 12.13
C GLN A 146 -26.54 -7.35 10.97
N ILE A 147 -27.24 -6.34 10.45
CA ILE A 147 -28.14 -6.51 9.29
C ILE A 147 -27.34 -6.91 8.05
N ALA A 148 -26.23 -6.23 7.76
CA ALA A 148 -25.38 -6.54 6.61
C ALA A 148 -24.84 -7.98 6.66
N LYS A 149 -24.43 -8.45 7.85
CA LYS A 149 -24.01 -9.84 8.03
C LYS A 149 -25.13 -10.83 7.72
N ALA A 150 -26.33 -10.59 8.24
CA ALA A 150 -27.49 -11.45 7.99
C ALA A 150 -27.90 -11.48 6.50
N GLU A 151 -27.81 -10.34 5.81
CA GLU A 151 -28.07 -10.26 4.36
C GLU A 151 -27.03 -11.03 3.54
N ILE A 152 -25.74 -10.95 3.91
CA ILE A 152 -24.68 -11.72 3.24
C ILE A 152 -24.89 -13.23 3.44
N GLU A 153 -25.20 -13.67 4.65
CA GLU A 153 -25.47 -15.10 4.93
C GLU A 153 -26.69 -15.60 4.15
N LYS A 154 -27.73 -14.77 4.05
CA LYS A 154 -28.92 -15.08 3.24
C LYS A 154 -28.56 -15.20 1.76
N GLU A 155 -27.84 -14.23 1.20
CA GLU A 155 -27.40 -14.24 -0.20
C GLU A 155 -26.52 -15.47 -0.52
N GLU A 156 -25.63 -15.86 0.39
CA GLU A 156 -24.81 -17.06 0.23
C GLU A 156 -25.66 -18.34 0.16
N SER A 157 -26.69 -18.44 1.01
CA SER A 157 -27.61 -19.57 1.00
C SER A 157 -28.45 -19.64 -0.28
N GLU A 158 -28.93 -18.50 -0.78
CA GLU A 158 -29.67 -18.39 -2.05
C GLU A 158 -28.78 -18.75 -3.23
N ARG A 159 -27.55 -18.22 -3.29
CA ARG A 159 -26.57 -18.55 -4.33
C ARG A 159 -26.19 -20.03 -4.34
N ALA A 160 -26.09 -20.66 -3.17
CA ALA A 160 -25.84 -22.10 -3.06
C ALA A 160 -27.03 -22.93 -3.58
N ALA A 161 -28.26 -22.53 -3.26
CA ALA A 161 -29.48 -23.17 -3.74
C ALA A 161 -29.63 -23.02 -5.27
N GLU A 162 -29.39 -21.83 -5.81
CA GLU A 162 -29.40 -21.57 -7.26
C GLU A 162 -28.34 -22.39 -7.98
N LYS A 163 -27.13 -22.50 -7.42
CA LYS A 163 -26.07 -23.36 -7.96
C LYS A 163 -26.51 -24.82 -8.04
N LEU A 164 -27.14 -25.34 -6.99
CA LEU A 164 -27.66 -26.71 -6.97
C LEU A 164 -28.78 -26.89 -8.01
N SER A 165 -29.71 -25.94 -8.11
CA SER A 165 -30.78 -25.95 -9.11
C SER A 165 -30.23 -25.96 -10.53
N TYR A 166 -29.25 -25.10 -10.82
CA TYR A 166 -28.58 -25.02 -12.12
C TYR A 166 -27.84 -26.32 -12.46
N LEU A 167 -27.09 -26.90 -11.52
CA LEU A 167 -26.39 -28.16 -11.74
C LEU A 167 -27.36 -29.32 -11.97
N ASN A 168 -28.49 -29.34 -11.26
CA ASN A 168 -29.49 -30.39 -11.44
C ASN A 168 -30.21 -30.28 -12.79
N GLU A 169 -30.40 -29.07 -13.33
CA GLU A 169 -30.96 -28.85 -14.67
C GLU A 169 -29.95 -29.21 -15.78
N LYS A 170 -28.68 -28.79 -15.63
CA LYS A 170 -27.65 -28.96 -16.67
C LYS A 170 -26.96 -30.32 -16.64
N CYS A 171 -26.86 -30.92 -15.46
CA CYS A 171 -26.22 -32.21 -15.22
C CYS A 171 -27.05 -33.01 -14.21
N PRO A 172 -28.23 -33.51 -14.62
CA PRO A 172 -29.04 -34.36 -13.77
C PRO A 172 -28.28 -35.66 -13.42
N PRO A 173 -28.65 -36.33 -12.32
CA PRO A 173 -28.06 -37.61 -11.95
C PRO A 173 -28.10 -38.61 -13.10
N LEU A 174 -26.96 -39.28 -13.36
CA LEU A 174 -26.84 -40.23 -14.45
C LEU A 174 -27.80 -41.42 -14.23
N SER A 175 -28.64 -41.68 -15.23
CA SER A 175 -29.43 -42.90 -15.32
C SER A 175 -28.68 -43.90 -16.18
N LEU A 176 -28.20 -44.99 -15.58
CA LEU A 176 -27.52 -46.05 -16.31
C LEU A 176 -28.58 -46.95 -16.97
N GLY A 177 -28.56 -47.02 -18.30
CA GLY A 177 -29.35 -47.99 -19.06
C GLY A 177 -28.92 -49.43 -18.76
N SER A 178 -29.80 -50.40 -19.01
CA SER A 178 -29.51 -51.82 -18.74
C SER A 178 -28.86 -52.54 -19.93
N GLY A 179 -28.85 -51.94 -21.13
CA GLY A 179 -28.25 -52.51 -22.33
C GLY A 179 -26.82 -52.02 -22.63
N LEU A 180 -25.94 -52.92 -23.07
CA LEU A 180 -24.55 -52.60 -23.47
C LEU A 180 -24.46 -51.47 -24.52
N LYS A 181 -25.37 -51.48 -25.50
CA LYS A 181 -25.40 -50.49 -26.56
C LYS A 181 -25.81 -49.11 -26.05
N GLU A 182 -26.82 -49.04 -25.19
CA GLU A 182 -27.26 -47.80 -24.54
C GLU A 182 -26.15 -47.19 -23.67
N LEU A 183 -25.40 -48.03 -22.96
CA LEU A 183 -24.22 -47.61 -22.18
C LEU A 183 -23.10 -47.07 -23.09
N GLN A 184 -22.81 -47.72 -24.21
CA GLN A 184 -21.79 -47.25 -25.16
C GLN A 184 -22.16 -45.90 -25.80
N ASP A 185 -23.43 -45.72 -26.16
CA ASP A 185 -23.91 -44.48 -26.76
C ASP A 185 -23.91 -43.34 -25.72
N LEU A 186 -24.34 -43.60 -24.48
CA LEU A 186 -24.25 -42.65 -23.37
C LEU A 186 -22.80 -42.21 -23.08
N CYS A 187 -21.84 -43.15 -23.09
CA CYS A 187 -20.43 -42.82 -22.88
C CYS A 187 -19.88 -41.90 -23.99
N LYS A 188 -20.27 -42.11 -25.25
CA LYS A 188 -19.86 -41.24 -26.36
C LYS A 188 -20.49 -39.85 -26.24
N GLU A 189 -21.78 -39.78 -25.88
CA GLU A 189 -22.46 -38.51 -25.65
C GLU A 189 -21.85 -37.72 -24.49
N LEU A 190 -21.52 -38.37 -23.37
CA LEU A 190 -20.87 -37.73 -22.24
C LEU A 190 -19.47 -37.23 -22.60
N HIS A 191 -18.70 -38.00 -23.37
CA HIS A 191 -17.38 -37.58 -23.82
C HIS A 191 -17.46 -36.31 -24.68
N GLY A 192 -18.37 -36.27 -25.67
CA GLY A 192 -18.58 -35.06 -26.47
C GLY A 192 -19.07 -33.86 -25.66
N LYS A 193 -19.95 -34.08 -24.67
CA LYS A 193 -20.40 -33.01 -23.76
C LYS A 193 -19.26 -32.48 -22.87
N ILE A 194 -18.36 -33.35 -22.43
CA ILE A 194 -17.19 -32.95 -21.62
C ILE A 194 -16.31 -31.99 -22.42
N ASP A 195 -16.02 -32.30 -23.69
CA ASP A 195 -15.17 -31.44 -24.53
C ASP A 195 -15.77 -30.02 -24.67
N VAL A 196 -17.07 -29.92 -24.98
CA VAL A 196 -17.77 -28.64 -25.09
C VAL A 196 -17.77 -27.86 -23.76
N VAL A 197 -18.08 -28.54 -22.65
CA VAL A 197 -18.12 -27.89 -21.33
C VAL A 197 -16.73 -27.45 -20.88
N ASP A 198 -15.68 -28.20 -21.21
CA ASP A 198 -14.30 -27.84 -20.87
C ASP A 198 -13.82 -26.61 -21.67
N GLU A 199 -14.22 -26.48 -22.94
CA GLU A 199 -14.00 -25.25 -23.72
C GLU A 199 -14.75 -24.05 -23.10
N GLU A 200 -16.04 -24.20 -22.78
CA GLU A 200 -16.81 -23.15 -22.11
C GLU A 200 -16.21 -22.76 -20.75
N ARG A 201 -15.75 -23.74 -19.97
CA ARG A 201 -15.05 -23.52 -18.70
C ARG A 201 -13.78 -22.70 -18.91
N TYR A 202 -12.99 -23.02 -19.93
CA TYR A 202 -11.75 -22.30 -20.25
C TYR A 202 -12.02 -20.83 -20.59
N ASP A 203 -13.05 -20.57 -21.39
CA ASP A 203 -13.46 -19.21 -21.75
C ASP A 203 -13.98 -18.40 -20.56
N LEU A 204 -14.80 -19.03 -19.71
CA LEU A 204 -15.30 -18.40 -18.49
C LEU A 204 -14.16 -18.10 -17.51
N GLU A 205 -13.21 -19.03 -17.34
CA GLU A 205 -12.04 -18.82 -16.49
C GLU A 205 -11.16 -17.69 -17.03
N SER A 206 -10.96 -17.62 -18.35
CA SER A 206 -10.22 -16.55 -19.01
C SER A 206 -10.89 -15.19 -18.83
N LYS A 207 -12.23 -15.11 -18.92
CA LYS A 207 -13.00 -13.89 -18.62
C LYS A 207 -12.85 -13.49 -17.15
N ALA A 208 -12.98 -14.44 -16.21
CA ALA A 208 -12.78 -14.18 -14.79
C ALA A 208 -11.37 -13.63 -14.50
N LYS A 209 -10.33 -14.26 -15.05
CA LYS A 209 -8.93 -13.81 -14.93
C LYS A 209 -8.72 -12.38 -15.45
N LYS A 210 -9.37 -11.99 -16.55
CA LYS A 210 -9.33 -10.62 -17.08
C LYS A 210 -9.96 -9.64 -16.09
N SER A 211 -11.15 -9.94 -15.58
CA SER A 211 -11.83 -9.11 -14.58
C SER A 211 -11.04 -8.99 -13.28
N THR A 212 -10.42 -10.07 -12.80
CA THR A 212 -9.55 -10.04 -11.60
C THR A 212 -8.35 -9.13 -11.79
N LYS A 213 -7.66 -9.23 -12.95
CA LYS A 213 -6.53 -8.36 -13.29
C LYS A 213 -6.96 -6.90 -13.37
N GLU A 214 -8.10 -6.61 -13.98
CA GLU A 214 -8.62 -5.24 -14.04
C GLU A 214 -8.92 -4.69 -12.63
N ILE A 215 -9.52 -5.51 -11.75
CA ILE A 215 -9.75 -5.13 -10.35
C ILE A 215 -8.42 -4.88 -9.63
N GLU A 216 -7.39 -5.68 -9.84
CA GLU A 216 -6.06 -5.48 -9.26
C GLU A 216 -5.42 -4.17 -9.74
N ASP A 217 -5.46 -3.90 -11.04
CA ASP A 217 -4.96 -2.66 -11.64
C ASP A 217 -5.72 -1.45 -11.11
N LEU A 218 -7.05 -1.54 -11.00
CA LEU A 218 -7.89 -0.48 -10.43
C LEU A 218 -7.62 -0.30 -8.93
N LYS A 219 -7.44 -1.38 -8.17
CA LYS A 219 -7.04 -1.31 -6.75
C LYS A 219 -5.69 -0.62 -6.60
N GLN A 220 -4.73 -0.91 -7.47
CA GLN A 220 -3.42 -0.25 -7.48
C GLN A 220 -3.55 1.24 -7.84
N LYS A 221 -4.34 1.60 -8.85
CA LYS A 221 -4.66 3.00 -9.19
C LYS A 221 -5.35 3.72 -8.02
N VAL A 222 -6.33 3.09 -7.37
CA VAL A 222 -7.01 3.62 -6.19
C VAL A 222 -6.03 3.78 -5.04
N PHE A 223 -5.10 2.86 -4.82
CA PHE A 223 -4.05 2.99 -3.82
C PHE A 223 -3.15 4.20 -4.12
N ASP A 224 -2.75 4.37 -5.38
CA ASP A 224 -1.95 5.51 -5.81
C ASP A 224 -2.67 6.85 -5.67
N LEU A 225 -3.99 6.88 -5.90
CA LEU A 225 -4.86 8.06 -5.76
C LEU A 225 -5.27 8.37 -4.30
N LYS A 226 -5.65 7.36 -3.51
CA LYS A 226 -6.07 7.49 -2.10
C LYS A 226 -4.90 7.86 -1.18
N GLY A 227 -3.67 7.56 -1.60
CA GLY A 227 -2.52 8.40 -1.32
C GLY A 227 -1.29 7.66 -0.81
N LYS A 228 -0.26 7.62 -1.66
CA LYS A 228 1.10 7.90 -1.13
C LYS A 228 1.21 9.43 -0.95
N PHE A 229 0.67 9.91 0.19
CA PHE A 229 0.85 11.22 0.87
C PHE A 229 -0.33 12.22 0.92
N LYS A 230 -0.90 12.37 2.13
CA LYS A 230 -1.00 13.70 2.74
C LYS A 230 0.30 13.96 3.50
N LYS A 231 1.24 14.70 2.90
CA LYS A 231 2.38 15.22 3.67
C LYS A 231 1.80 16.20 4.71
N PRO A 232 2.11 16.09 6.02
CA PRO A 232 1.76 17.14 6.96
C PRO A 232 2.29 18.45 6.39
N VAL A 233 1.46 19.49 6.33
CA VAL A 233 1.90 20.81 5.86
C VAL A 233 2.99 21.27 6.82
N LEU A 234 4.26 21.13 6.43
CA LEU A 234 5.38 21.56 7.26
C LEU A 234 5.30 23.08 7.37
N ARG A 235 5.06 23.56 8.59
CA ARG A 235 4.93 25.00 8.90
C ARG A 235 6.30 25.53 9.30
N LYS A 236 6.72 26.65 8.71
CA LYS A 236 7.91 27.38 9.19
C LYS A 236 7.50 28.18 10.44
N VAL A 237 7.78 27.63 11.62
CA VAL A 237 7.52 28.29 12.91
C VAL A 237 8.51 29.44 13.06
N ARG A 238 8.01 30.66 13.20
CA ARG A 238 8.86 31.86 13.21
C ARG A 238 9.60 32.05 14.54
N MET A 239 9.01 31.59 15.66
CA MET A 239 9.61 31.53 17.02
C MET A 239 8.79 30.55 17.90
N SER A 240 9.43 29.88 18.87
CA SER A 240 8.72 29.14 19.93
C SER A 240 8.14 30.12 20.98
N ALA A 241 7.10 29.70 21.69
CA ALA A 241 6.51 30.49 22.78
C ALA A 241 7.58 30.88 23.82
N ASP A 242 8.45 29.94 24.18
CA ASP A 242 9.55 30.16 25.12
C ASP A 242 10.56 31.21 24.63
N ALA A 243 10.90 31.20 23.32
CA ALA A 243 11.81 32.19 22.74
C ALA A 243 11.20 33.60 22.71
N MET A 244 9.88 33.71 22.54
CA MET A 244 9.18 35.00 22.56
C MET A 244 9.01 35.53 23.98
N LEU A 245 8.63 34.67 24.94
CA LEU A 245 8.50 35.04 26.34
C LEU A 245 9.83 35.45 26.94
N GLN A 246 10.92 34.74 26.62
CA GLN A 246 12.26 35.13 27.03
C GLN A 246 12.69 36.48 26.44
N ALA A 247 12.29 36.79 25.20
CA ALA A 247 12.57 38.07 24.56
C ALA A 247 11.74 39.25 25.12
N LEU A 248 10.50 39.01 25.56
CA LEU A 248 9.60 40.06 26.07
C LEU A 248 9.70 40.27 27.58
N LEU A 249 9.92 39.21 28.36
CA LEU A 249 9.89 39.24 29.84
C LEU A 249 11.29 39.09 30.47
N GLY A 250 12.34 38.92 29.65
CA GLY A 250 13.71 38.75 30.09
C GLY A 250 13.91 37.49 30.94
N SER A 251 14.95 37.48 31.78
CA SER A 251 15.33 36.34 32.62
C SER A 251 14.39 36.05 33.80
N LYS A 252 13.46 36.96 34.11
CA LYS A 252 12.56 36.83 35.28
C LYS A 252 11.52 35.71 35.13
N HIS A 253 11.15 35.33 33.91
CA HIS A 253 10.17 34.27 33.63
C HIS A 253 10.79 33.18 32.75
N LYS A 254 11.84 32.52 33.25
CA LYS A 254 12.37 31.30 32.63
C LYS A 254 11.57 30.09 33.11
N VAL A 255 10.32 30.00 32.68
CA VAL A 255 9.49 28.80 32.87
C VAL A 255 9.63 27.95 31.61
N SER A 256 10.40 26.86 31.68
CA SER A 256 10.41 25.88 30.59
C SER A 256 9.06 25.17 30.57
N MET A 257 8.32 25.30 29.47
CA MET A 257 7.03 24.60 29.28
C MET A 257 7.20 23.09 29.01
N ASP A 258 8.43 22.57 29.11
CA ASP A 258 8.72 21.15 28.98
C ASP A 258 7.96 20.33 30.02
N LEU A 259 7.21 19.34 29.55
CA LEU A 259 6.46 18.42 30.41
C LEU A 259 7.37 17.74 31.45
N ARG A 260 8.65 17.55 31.10
CA ARG A 260 9.69 16.95 31.94
C ARG A 260 10.14 17.87 33.09
N ALA A 261 10.03 19.19 32.94
CA ALA A 261 10.35 20.16 34.00
C ALA A 261 9.22 20.33 35.03
N ASN A 262 7.97 20.05 34.63
CA ASN A 262 6.80 20.07 35.52
C ASN A 262 6.52 18.73 36.21
N LEU A 263 7.23 17.65 35.83
CA LEU A 263 7.23 16.43 36.62
C LEU A 263 8.07 16.68 37.87
N LYS A 264 7.50 16.49 39.05
CA LYS A 264 8.25 16.55 40.30
C LYS A 264 9.45 15.62 40.18
N GLN A 265 10.67 16.16 40.20
CA GLN A 265 11.83 15.37 40.57
C GLN A 265 11.49 14.73 41.90
N VAL A 266 11.50 13.39 41.97
CA VAL A 266 11.62 12.72 43.26
C VAL A 266 12.91 13.29 43.84
N LYS A 267 12.75 14.12 44.88
CA LYS A 267 13.85 14.70 45.63
C LYS A 267 14.75 13.55 46.07
N LYS A 268 15.84 13.31 45.35
CA LYS A 268 17.06 12.79 45.95
C LYS A 268 17.76 14.01 46.56
N GLU A 269 17.07 14.63 47.52
CA GLU A 269 17.77 15.43 48.52
C GLU A 269 18.57 14.40 49.30
N GLU A 270 19.89 14.41 49.10
CA GLU A 270 20.81 13.88 50.09
C GLU A 270 20.51 14.60 51.41
N LYS A 271 19.61 14.03 52.19
CA LYS A 271 19.57 14.25 53.63
C LYS A 271 20.84 13.60 54.18
N GLU A 272 21.91 14.38 54.28
CA GLU A 272 23.06 14.14 55.16
C GLU A 272 22.66 14.10 56.67
N LYS A 273 21.41 13.74 57.03
CA LYS A 273 20.92 13.77 58.41
C LYS A 273 20.28 12.48 58.92
N ASP A 274 20.10 11.46 58.10
CA ASP A 274 19.44 10.20 58.52
C ASP A 274 20.34 8.97 58.28
N ILE A 275 21.67 9.08 58.46
CA ILE A 275 22.60 7.91 58.42
C ILE A 275 22.66 7.19 59.80
N CYS A 276 22.11 7.79 60.86
CA CYS A 276 22.15 7.22 62.21
C CYS A 276 21.10 6.13 62.50
N GLU A 277 20.11 5.89 61.64
CA GLU A 277 19.08 4.86 61.86
C GLU A 277 19.44 3.47 61.28
N VAL A 278 20.65 3.30 60.74
CA VAL A 278 21.22 1.98 60.42
C VAL A 278 22.28 1.63 61.49
N GLY A 279 21.91 1.83 62.76
CA GLY A 279 22.74 1.52 63.92
C GLY A 279 22.62 0.05 64.34
N ASP A 280 23.74 -0.64 64.31
CA ASP A 280 24.05 -1.99 64.83
C ASP A 280 23.14 -2.44 66.01
N TRP A 281 22.35 -3.51 65.81
CA TRP A 281 21.40 -4.07 66.78
C TRP A 281 22.08 -4.91 67.87
N ARG A 282 23.18 -4.44 68.45
CA ARG A 282 23.72 -5.05 69.68
C ARG A 282 22.71 -4.85 70.82
N LYS A 283 21.82 -5.82 70.99
CA LYS A 283 20.95 -5.95 72.16
C LYS A 283 21.85 -6.10 73.40
N ASN A 284 21.94 -5.04 74.19
CA ASN A 284 22.53 -5.11 75.52
C ASN A 284 21.64 -6.02 76.37
N ILE A 285 22.09 -7.24 76.64
CA ILE A 285 21.44 -8.14 77.59
C ILE A 285 21.80 -7.57 78.96
N GLU A 286 20.79 -7.20 79.75
CA GLU A 286 20.99 -6.83 81.15
C GLU A 286 21.48 -8.07 81.91
N ASP A 287 22.80 -8.28 81.94
CA ASP A 287 23.41 -9.12 82.95
C ASP A 287 23.07 -8.48 84.30
N LYS A 288 22.23 -9.16 85.08
CA LYS A 288 21.83 -8.79 86.44
C LYS A 288 23.00 -8.88 87.45
N ALA A 289 24.21 -8.59 87.01
CA ALA A 289 25.40 -8.48 87.83
C ALA A 289 25.29 -7.20 88.68
N GLY A 290 24.63 -7.32 89.84
CA GLY A 290 24.48 -6.22 90.80
C GLY A 290 23.16 -6.18 91.56
N MET A 291 22.18 -7.04 91.25
CA MET A 291 20.93 -7.16 92.03
C MET A 291 21.01 -8.28 93.08
N GLU A 292 21.99 -8.19 93.97
CA GLU A 292 22.19 -9.12 95.09
C GLU A 292 21.50 -8.62 96.37
N GLY A 293 20.21 -8.27 96.25
CA GLY A 293 19.40 -7.76 97.35
C GLY A 293 17.91 -7.91 97.09
N ARG A 294 17.15 -8.35 98.11
CA ARG A 294 15.70 -8.57 98.06
C ARG A 294 14.98 -7.25 97.72
N LYS A 295 14.36 -7.19 96.54
CA LYS A 295 13.52 -6.07 96.12
C LYS A 295 12.38 -5.89 97.13
N LYS A 296 12.30 -4.72 97.77
CA LYS A 296 11.15 -4.31 98.58
C LYS A 296 9.98 -3.99 97.64
N MET A 297 9.15 -4.97 97.35
CA MET A 297 7.78 -4.73 96.92
C MET A 297 6.90 -4.98 98.15
N PHE A 298 6.17 -3.97 98.59
CA PHE A 298 5.01 -4.16 99.46
C PHE A 298 3.80 -4.08 98.52
N GLU A 299 3.13 -5.22 98.34
CA GLU A 299 1.84 -5.31 97.68
C GLU A 299 0.80 -4.67 98.60
N SER A 300 0.15 -3.61 98.15
CA SER A 300 -1.05 -3.08 98.79
C SER A 300 -2.26 -3.50 97.97
N GLU A 301 -2.94 -4.55 98.44
CA GLU A 301 -4.33 -4.84 98.13
C GLU A 301 -5.23 -3.78 98.78
N ALA A 302 -6.02 -3.08 97.95
CA ALA A 302 -7.37 -2.58 98.22
C ALA A 302 -7.94 -1.98 96.92
#